data_AF-A0A3P7MFJ6-F1
#
_entry.id   AF-A0A3P7MFJ6-F1
#
_cell.length_a   1.000
_cell.length_b   1.000
_cell.length_c   1.000
_cell.angle_alpha   90.00
_cell.angle_beta   90.00
_cell.angle_gamma   90.00
#
_symmetry.space_group_name_H-M   'P 1'
#
loop_
_entity.id
_entity.type
_entity.pdbx_description
1 polymer ?
#
loop_
_entity_poly.entity_id
_entity_poly.type
_entity_poly.pdbx_seq_one_letter_code
_entity_poly.pdbx_strand_id
1 'polypeptide(L)'
;MQLTEATDVAQPWTLVELESTLRNASRSTEFVLPAECFTMINSITAIRMQLFSLCNRHEMDNKQNDTTDNQSPTELSMSQPTSVRMYTETEAFLEGVHRQMSVILTDHLLSVLSTVLNRLARYDEGTILSSILTLAKSDNEDGKNYIHFIEINLQSLCHNLIDDVYLLSIFERWYVGQLRQVDDWLAQRQESVLTAHQIKYLSAIVRKVFQDFELQGVATHVLDNVAYKNVCHRLQVEETTLSVSSSLSSRQTSRAPSQSNTPDTRRKWMKVIEGGISSIAQGTGLRPRQS
;
A
#
# COMPACT_ATOMS: atom_id res chain seq x y z
N MET A 1 10.55 -26.73 27.22
CA MET A 1 9.53 -26.32 28.21
C MET A 1 9.57 -24.80 28.45
N GLN A 2 10.73 -24.18 28.75
CA GLN A 2 10.79 -22.72 28.98
C GLN A 2 10.60 -21.82 27.74
N LEU A 3 11.02 -22.26 26.54
CA LEU A 3 10.79 -21.47 25.31
C LEU A 3 9.31 -21.42 24.93
N THR A 4 8.58 -22.52 25.10
CA THR A 4 7.17 -22.62 24.72
C THR A 4 6.29 -21.71 25.56
N GLU A 5 6.48 -21.70 26.89
CA GLU A 5 5.72 -20.83 27.80
C GLU A 5 6.03 -19.33 27.58
N ALA A 6 7.27 -18.99 27.21
CA ALA A 6 7.64 -17.62 26.89
C ALA A 6 7.08 -17.15 25.53
N THR A 7 6.99 -18.03 24.53
CA THR A 7 6.39 -17.71 23.21
C THR A 7 4.87 -17.66 23.26
N ASP A 8 4.24 -18.53 24.06
CA ASP A 8 2.77 -18.65 24.14
C ASP A 8 2.13 -17.47 24.90
N VAL A 9 2.84 -16.91 25.87
CA VAL A 9 2.37 -15.72 26.60
C VAL A 9 2.74 -14.44 25.86
N ALA A 10 3.99 -14.21 25.47
CA ALA A 10 4.44 -12.88 25.02
C ALA A 10 3.88 -12.43 23.65
N GLN A 11 3.54 -13.36 22.75
CA GLN A 11 3.20 -13.04 21.36
C GLN A 11 1.77 -12.50 21.18
N PRO A 12 0.72 -13.08 21.82
CA PRO A 12 -0.61 -12.48 21.83
C PRO A 12 -0.64 -11.05 22.40
N TRP A 13 0.16 -10.74 23.43
CA TRP A 13 0.19 -9.40 24.02
C TRP A 13 0.72 -8.34 23.06
N THR A 14 1.77 -8.64 22.29
CA THR A 14 2.32 -7.66 21.32
C THR A 14 1.33 -7.29 20.23
N LEU A 15 0.51 -8.24 19.76
CA LEU A 15 -0.54 -7.96 18.80
C LEU A 15 -1.65 -7.10 19.40
N VAL A 16 -2.12 -7.44 20.61
CA VAL A 16 -3.16 -6.69 21.32
C VAL A 16 -2.70 -5.26 21.61
N GLU A 17 -1.44 -5.08 22.01
CA GLU A 17 -0.86 -3.77 22.29
C GLU A 17 -0.72 -2.93 21.01
N LEU A 18 -0.30 -3.53 19.89
CA LEU A 18 -0.27 -2.87 18.58
C LEU A 18 -1.67 -2.43 18.15
N GLU A 19 -2.66 -3.30 18.31
CA GLU A 19 -4.05 -2.98 18.02
C GLU A 19 -4.57 -1.84 18.91
N SER A 20 -4.29 -1.88 20.21
CA SER A 20 -4.66 -0.82 21.16
C SER A 20 -4.01 0.51 20.79
N THR A 21 -2.71 0.50 20.49
CA THR A 21 -1.94 1.69 20.10
C THR A 21 -2.54 2.37 18.88
N LEU A 22 -2.82 1.60 17.82
CA LEU A 22 -3.38 2.15 16.59
C LEU A 22 -4.86 2.51 16.72
N ARG A 23 -5.66 1.74 17.48
CA ARG A 23 -7.07 2.07 17.73
C ARG A 23 -7.25 3.46 18.35
N ASN A 24 -6.33 3.82 19.25
CA ASN A 24 -6.31 5.09 19.98
C ASN A 24 -5.63 6.23 19.20
N ALA A 25 -4.94 5.92 18.09
CA ALA A 25 -4.26 6.91 17.28
C ALA A 25 -5.23 7.78 16.47
N SER A 26 -4.75 8.96 16.07
CA SER A 26 -5.51 9.88 15.22
C SER A 26 -5.73 9.29 13.82
N ARG A 27 -6.82 9.71 13.17
CA ARG A 27 -7.15 9.40 11.76
C ARG A 27 -7.01 10.64 10.87
N SER A 28 -6.07 11.52 11.22
CA SER A 28 -5.77 12.75 10.48
C SER A 28 -4.57 12.57 9.55
N THR A 29 -4.36 13.50 8.64
CA THR A 29 -3.17 13.54 7.76
C THR A 29 -1.87 13.85 8.51
N GLU A 30 -1.96 14.26 9.78
CA GLU A 30 -0.81 14.46 10.65
C GLU A 30 -0.37 13.16 11.35
N PHE A 31 -1.09 12.06 11.13
CA PHE A 31 -0.75 10.77 11.74
C PHE A 31 0.59 10.25 11.20
N VAL A 32 1.49 9.89 12.11
CA VAL A 32 2.72 9.19 11.80
C VAL A 32 2.75 7.93 12.67
N LEU A 33 3.12 6.80 12.08
CA LEU A 33 3.21 5.53 12.78
C LEU A 33 4.13 5.63 14.02
N PRO A 34 3.62 5.26 15.21
CA PRO A 34 4.41 5.29 16.45
C PRO A 34 5.58 4.30 16.43
N ALA A 35 6.69 4.65 17.09
CA ALA A 35 7.89 3.82 17.14
C ALA A 35 7.67 2.47 17.83
N GLU A 36 6.71 2.43 18.77
CA GLU A 36 6.29 1.25 19.50
C GLU A 36 5.75 0.17 18.55
N CYS A 37 5.04 0.58 17.48
CA CYS A 37 4.52 -0.34 16.47
C CYS A 37 5.67 -1.09 15.77
N PHE A 38 6.73 -0.38 15.38
CA PHE A 38 7.90 -0.98 14.74
C PHE A 38 8.66 -1.90 15.70
N THR A 39 8.76 -1.52 16.97
CA THR A 39 9.42 -2.33 18.00
C THR A 39 8.70 -3.68 18.17
N MET A 40 7.37 -3.67 18.22
CA MET A 40 6.57 -4.89 18.33
C MET A 40 6.72 -5.78 17.08
N ILE A 41 6.61 -5.21 15.88
CA ILE A 41 6.77 -5.94 14.61
C ILE A 41 8.17 -6.54 14.48
N ASN A 42 9.21 -5.75 14.74
CA ASN A 42 10.60 -6.21 14.65
C ASN A 42 10.92 -7.28 15.70
N SER A 43 10.27 -7.25 16.87
CA SER A 43 10.40 -8.30 17.88
C SER A 43 9.86 -9.65 17.36
N ILE A 44 8.69 -9.64 16.72
CA ILE A 44 8.13 -10.85 16.07
C ILE A 44 9.05 -11.33 14.94
N THR A 45 9.56 -10.41 14.12
CA THR A 45 10.52 -10.74 13.05
C THR A 45 11.78 -11.39 13.61
N ALA A 46 12.35 -10.84 14.68
CA ALA A 46 13.55 -11.38 15.32
C ALA A 46 13.31 -12.78 15.89
N ILE A 47 12.16 -13.03 16.53
CA ILE A 47 11.80 -14.36 17.04
C ILE A 47 11.70 -15.37 15.90
N ARG A 48 11.07 -15.00 14.78
CA ARG A 48 10.96 -15.87 13.58
C ARG A 48 12.34 -16.25 13.02
N MET A 49 13.24 -15.28 12.91
CA MET A 49 14.61 -15.51 12.44
C MET A 49 15.39 -16.45 13.37
N GLN A 50 15.22 -16.30 14.68
CA GLN A 50 15.85 -17.20 15.66
C GLN A 50 15.27 -18.64 15.58
N LEU A 51 13.96 -18.77 15.38
CA LEU A 51 13.29 -20.06 15.22
C LEU A 51 13.81 -20.81 13.99
N PHE A 52 13.91 -20.13 12.84
CA PHE A 52 14.48 -20.68 11.61
C PHE A 52 15.91 -21.19 11.80
N SER A 53 16.74 -20.40 12.51
CA SER A 53 18.12 -20.78 12.83
C SER A 53 18.21 -22.03 13.72
N LEU A 54 17.29 -22.21 14.67
CA LEU A 54 17.22 -23.40 15.53
C LEU A 54 16.80 -24.66 14.76
N CYS A 55 15.84 -24.55 13.84
CA CYS A 55 15.41 -25.66 12.98
C CYS A 55 16.58 -26.21 12.16
N ASN A 56 17.33 -25.32 11.49
CA ASN A 56 18.44 -25.72 10.61
C ASN A 56 19.59 -26.39 11.39
N ARG A 57 19.85 -25.99 12.64
CA ARG A 57 20.87 -26.63 13.47
C ARG A 57 20.49 -28.07 13.87
N HIS A 58 19.23 -28.30 14.22
CA HIS A 58 18.75 -29.63 14.60
C HIS A 58 18.78 -30.62 13.41
N GLU A 59 18.57 -30.15 12.18
CA GLU A 59 18.71 -31.00 10.98
C GLU A 59 20.15 -31.42 10.69
N MET A 60 21.14 -30.60 11.07
CA MET A 60 22.56 -30.89 10.87
C MET A 60 23.09 -31.88 11.92
N ASP A 61 22.68 -31.76 13.18
CA ASP A 61 23.07 -32.71 14.25
C ASP A 61 22.49 -34.12 14.01
N ASN A 62 21.26 -34.23 13.49
CA ASN A 62 20.67 -35.53 13.17
C ASN A 62 21.33 -36.23 11.98
N LYS A 63 21.97 -35.50 11.07
CA LYS A 63 22.71 -36.07 9.93
C LYS A 63 24.13 -36.54 10.31
N GLN A 64 24.70 -36.00 11.38
CA GLN A 64 26.06 -36.34 11.83
C GLN A 64 26.10 -37.65 12.65
N ASN A 65 24.97 -38.07 13.23
CA ASN A 65 24.89 -39.29 14.05
C ASN A 65 24.66 -40.59 13.27
N ASP A 66 24.53 -40.52 11.93
CA ASP A 66 24.17 -41.69 11.09
C ASP A 66 25.38 -42.24 10.28
N THR A 67 26.61 -42.05 10.77
CA THR A 67 27.84 -42.52 10.08
C THR A 67 28.62 -43.60 10.84
N THR A 68 27.93 -44.51 11.54
CA THR A 68 28.55 -45.77 12.01
C THR A 68 27.60 -46.96 11.85
N ASP A 69 27.89 -47.74 10.80
CA ASP A 69 27.72 -49.18 10.59
C ASP A 69 26.33 -49.88 10.61
N ASN A 70 26.12 -50.61 9.51
CA ASN A 70 25.39 -51.87 9.29
C ASN A 70 23.88 -51.88 8.93
N GLN A 71 23.67 -52.11 7.62
CA GLN A 71 22.63 -52.92 6.94
C GLN A 71 21.35 -53.34 7.70
N SER A 72 20.20 -52.83 7.25
CA SER A 72 19.04 -53.63 6.80
C SER A 72 17.91 -52.73 6.24
N PRO A 73 17.12 -53.15 5.21
CA PRO A 73 16.04 -52.36 4.65
C PRO A 73 14.70 -52.79 5.26
N THR A 74 14.28 -52.19 6.37
CA THR A 74 12.96 -52.48 6.95
C THR A 74 12.30 -51.21 7.48
N GLU A 75 11.15 -50.92 6.88
CA GLU A 75 10.03 -50.09 7.35
C GLU A 75 10.17 -48.56 7.36
N LEU A 76 9.44 -47.96 6.41
CA LEU A 76 8.86 -46.62 6.49
C LEU A 76 8.27 -46.37 7.90
N SER A 77 8.89 -45.50 8.68
CA SER A 77 8.18 -44.75 9.72
C SER A 77 8.10 -43.28 9.30
N MET A 78 7.00 -42.97 8.63
CA MET A 78 6.50 -41.61 8.36
C MET A 78 6.07 -40.94 9.67
N SER A 79 7.02 -40.65 10.54
CA SER A 79 6.81 -39.86 11.76
C SER A 79 7.84 -38.74 11.78
N GLN A 80 7.44 -37.57 11.31
CA GLN A 80 8.20 -36.33 11.44
C GLN A 80 8.59 -36.14 12.92
N PRO A 81 9.87 -35.84 13.25
CA PRO A 81 10.31 -35.77 14.64
C PRO A 81 9.45 -34.75 15.42
N THR A 82 9.02 -35.11 16.63
CA THR A 82 8.15 -34.27 17.50
C THR A 82 8.67 -32.84 17.68
N SER A 83 9.99 -32.65 17.64
CA SER A 83 10.64 -31.33 17.65
C SER A 83 10.32 -30.52 16.38
N VAL A 84 10.50 -31.10 15.19
CA VAL A 84 10.20 -30.46 13.89
C VAL A 84 8.73 -30.04 13.82
N ARG A 85 7.81 -30.88 14.29
CA ARG A 85 6.37 -30.55 14.33
C ARG A 85 6.08 -29.32 15.21
N MET A 86 6.66 -29.27 16.41
CA MET A 86 6.52 -28.13 17.33
C MET A 86 7.07 -26.82 16.72
N TYR A 87 8.18 -26.91 15.98
CA TYR A 87 8.75 -25.76 15.27
C TYR A 87 7.82 -25.25 14.16
N THR A 88 7.30 -26.15 13.31
CA THR A 88 6.38 -25.79 12.23
C THR A 88 5.09 -25.16 12.76
N GLU A 89 4.53 -25.70 13.86
CA GLU A 89 3.33 -25.14 14.51
C GLU A 89 3.60 -23.72 15.05
N THR A 90 4.76 -23.50 15.68
CA THR A 90 5.17 -22.18 16.21
C THR A 90 5.44 -21.17 15.10
N GLU A 91 6.08 -21.60 14.00
CA GLU A 91 6.34 -20.76 12.83
C GLU A 91 5.03 -20.30 12.18
N ALA A 92 4.09 -21.23 11.97
CA ALA A 92 2.78 -20.91 11.39
C ALA A 92 1.99 -19.92 12.27
N PHE A 93 2.06 -20.08 13.59
CA PHE A 93 1.45 -19.13 14.53
C PHE A 93 2.08 -17.73 14.42
N LEU A 94 3.42 -17.66 14.42
CA LEU A 94 4.16 -16.41 14.27
C LEU A 94 3.87 -15.72 12.94
N GLU A 95 3.74 -16.48 11.85
CA GLU A 95 3.30 -15.96 10.54
C GLU A 95 1.91 -15.35 10.65
N GLY A 96 0.99 -16.02 11.35
CA GLY A 96 -0.34 -15.51 11.63
C GLY A 96 -0.32 -14.18 12.38
N VAL A 97 0.48 -14.07 13.44
CA VAL A 97 0.65 -12.81 14.20
C VAL A 97 1.23 -11.72 13.30
N HIS A 98 2.29 -12.02 12.55
CA HIS A 98 2.95 -11.07 11.67
C HIS A 98 2.00 -10.54 10.59
N ARG A 99 1.24 -11.44 9.94
CA ARG A 99 0.19 -11.08 8.99
C ARG A 99 -0.88 -10.19 9.62
N GLN A 100 -1.33 -10.50 10.83
CA GLN A 100 -2.37 -9.70 11.52
C GLN A 100 -1.86 -8.30 11.87
N MET A 101 -0.62 -8.17 12.37
CA MET A 101 -0.01 -6.86 12.61
C MET A 101 0.01 -6.00 11.34
N SER A 102 0.38 -6.61 10.21
CA SER A 102 0.37 -5.97 8.90
C SER A 102 -1.04 -5.48 8.51
N VAL A 103 -2.09 -6.29 8.76
CA VAL A 103 -3.48 -5.91 8.48
C VAL A 103 -3.90 -4.73 9.35
N ILE A 104 -3.68 -4.78 10.66
CA ILE A 104 -4.07 -3.71 11.59
C ILE A 104 -3.38 -2.39 11.22
N LEU A 105 -2.09 -2.44 10.91
CA LEU A 105 -1.31 -1.28 10.50
C LEU A 105 -1.87 -0.67 9.21
N THR A 106 -2.06 -1.50 8.17
CA THR A 106 -2.59 -1.02 6.89
C THR A 106 -4.02 -0.50 7.02
N ASP A 107 -4.89 -1.17 7.77
CA ASP A 107 -6.27 -0.73 8.00
C ASP A 107 -6.34 0.64 8.68
N HIS A 108 -5.44 0.90 9.63
CA HIS A 108 -5.36 2.21 10.26
C HIS A 108 -4.89 3.30 9.30
N LEU A 109 -3.85 3.04 8.50
CA LEU A 109 -3.40 3.98 7.45
C LEU A 109 -4.52 4.27 6.44
N LEU A 110 -5.26 3.23 6.03
CA LEU A 110 -6.41 3.32 5.15
C LEU A 110 -7.58 4.11 5.77
N SER A 111 -7.72 4.12 7.10
CA SER A 111 -8.75 4.91 7.77
C SER A 111 -8.53 6.43 7.64
N VAL A 112 -7.28 6.87 7.44
CA VAL A 112 -6.96 8.28 7.15
C VAL A 112 -7.50 8.68 5.77
N LEU A 113 -7.37 7.81 4.76
CA LEU A 113 -7.94 8.04 3.43
C LEU A 113 -9.47 8.12 3.49
N SER A 114 -10.11 7.21 4.23
CA SER A 114 -11.56 7.26 4.44
C SER A 114 -12.00 8.61 5.02
N THR A 115 -11.25 9.14 5.98
CA THR A 115 -11.53 10.47 6.56
C THR A 115 -11.35 11.59 5.53
N VAL A 116 -10.33 11.51 4.68
CA VAL A 116 -10.10 12.44 3.56
C VAL A 116 -11.24 12.41 2.55
N LEU A 117 -11.65 11.22 2.11
CA LEU A 117 -12.74 11.02 1.15
C LEU A 117 -14.09 11.49 1.71
N ASN A 118 -14.33 11.30 3.01
CA ASN A 118 -15.52 11.84 3.69
C ASN A 118 -15.53 13.38 3.71
N ARG A 119 -14.37 14.03 3.85
CA ARG A 119 -14.29 15.50 3.69
C ARG A 119 -14.52 15.92 2.24
N LEU A 120 -14.01 15.16 1.28
CA LEU A 120 -14.17 15.41 -0.14
C LEU A 120 -15.63 15.25 -0.62
N ALA A 121 -16.41 14.36 0.01
CA ALA A 121 -17.83 14.20 -0.25
C ALA A 121 -18.67 15.45 0.05
N ARG A 122 -18.16 16.40 0.86
CA ARG A 122 -18.87 17.67 1.14
C ARG A 122 -19.01 18.58 -0.08
N TYR A 123 -18.25 18.29 -1.13
CA TYR A 123 -18.29 18.99 -2.41
C TYR A 123 -19.25 18.32 -3.41
N ASP A 124 -19.94 17.24 -3.04
CA ASP A 124 -20.97 16.62 -3.88
C ASP A 124 -22.08 17.63 -4.20
N GLU A 125 -22.55 17.63 -5.46
CA GLU A 125 -23.61 18.53 -5.94
C GLU A 125 -24.88 18.40 -5.06
N GLY A 126 -25.52 19.54 -4.76
CA GLY A 126 -26.72 19.59 -3.92
C GLY A 126 -26.46 19.74 -2.40
N THR A 127 -25.21 19.69 -1.96
CA THR A 127 -24.86 19.99 -0.56
C THR A 127 -24.86 21.51 -0.32
N ILE A 128 -25.64 22.01 0.66
CA ILE A 128 -25.70 23.44 1.05
C ILE A 128 -24.31 24.02 1.33
N LEU A 129 -23.40 23.17 1.83
CA LEU A 129 -22.03 23.52 2.16
C LEU A 129 -21.13 23.70 0.93
N SER A 130 -21.47 23.13 -0.24
CA SER A 130 -20.63 23.18 -1.44
C SER A 130 -20.42 24.63 -1.91
N SER A 131 -21.47 25.45 -1.92
CA SER A 131 -21.41 26.87 -2.32
C SER A 131 -20.63 27.75 -1.34
N ILE A 132 -20.72 27.47 -0.03
CA ILE A 132 -20.05 28.25 1.02
C ILE A 132 -18.57 27.85 1.13
N LEU A 133 -18.27 26.55 1.07
CA LEU A 133 -16.90 26.03 1.19
C LEU A 133 -16.04 26.35 -0.04
N THR A 134 -16.62 26.35 -1.24
CA THR A 134 -15.90 26.71 -2.47
C THR A 134 -15.45 28.18 -2.46
N LEU A 135 -16.20 29.07 -1.79
CA LEU A 135 -15.84 30.48 -1.65
C LEU A 135 -14.82 30.74 -0.52
N ALA A 136 -14.74 29.86 0.47
CA ALA A 136 -13.95 30.05 1.69
C ALA A 136 -12.59 29.32 1.72
N LYS A 137 -12.36 28.31 0.86
CA LYS A 137 -11.14 27.49 0.92
C LYS A 137 -10.14 27.78 -0.19
N SER A 138 -8.90 28.04 0.20
CA SER A 138 -7.72 28.09 -0.67
C SER A 138 -7.36 26.69 -1.18
N ASP A 139 -7.28 26.58 -2.50
CA ASP A 139 -6.71 25.53 -3.35
C ASP A 139 -6.13 24.27 -2.65
N ASN A 140 -6.88 23.15 -2.70
CA ASN A 140 -6.36 21.77 -2.65
C ASN A 140 -5.49 21.34 -1.44
N GLU A 141 -5.48 22.08 -0.32
CA GLU A 141 -4.60 21.79 0.82
C GLU A 141 -4.80 20.40 1.43
N ASP A 142 -6.06 19.94 1.55
CA ASP A 142 -6.34 18.63 2.12
C ASP A 142 -5.65 17.50 1.31
N GLY A 143 -5.45 17.68 0.01
CA GLY A 143 -4.90 16.65 -0.89
C GLY A 143 -3.39 16.60 -0.84
N LYS A 144 -2.76 17.77 -0.72
CA LYS A 144 -1.33 17.88 -0.43
C LYS A 144 -0.99 17.30 0.94
N ASN A 145 -1.82 17.58 1.96
CA ASN A 145 -1.63 17.03 3.30
C ASN A 145 -1.71 15.51 3.28
N TYR A 146 -2.64 14.94 2.51
CA TYR A 146 -2.72 13.49 2.38
C TYR A 146 -1.55 12.89 1.58
N ILE A 147 -1.04 13.56 0.55
CA ILE A 147 0.20 13.15 -0.12
C ILE A 147 1.37 13.15 0.87
N HIS A 148 1.52 14.22 1.67
CA HIS A 148 2.56 14.31 2.67
C HIS A 148 2.45 13.21 3.72
N PHE A 149 1.22 12.88 4.15
CA PHE A 149 0.92 11.75 5.01
C PHE A 149 1.44 10.41 4.45
N ILE A 150 1.28 10.16 3.15
CA ILE A 150 1.82 8.97 2.50
C ILE A 150 3.35 8.98 2.55
N GLU A 151 3.97 10.06 2.10
CA GLU A 151 5.43 10.20 2.02
C GLU A 151 6.10 9.94 3.38
N ILE A 152 5.59 10.57 4.45
CA ILE A 152 6.21 10.46 5.77
C ILE A 152 6.05 9.06 6.36
N ASN A 153 4.91 8.40 6.14
CA ASN A 153 4.69 7.05 6.65
C ASN A 153 5.41 5.98 5.82
N LEU A 154 5.54 6.16 4.50
CA LEU A 154 6.42 5.32 3.67
C LEU A 154 7.87 5.40 4.17
N GLN A 155 8.37 6.63 4.36
CA GLN A 155 9.71 6.85 4.88
C GLN A 155 9.89 6.22 6.28
N SER A 156 8.90 6.38 7.17
CA SER A 156 8.94 5.80 8.51
C SER A 156 8.97 4.27 8.47
N LEU A 157 8.17 3.64 7.62
CA LEU A 157 8.17 2.18 7.42
C LEU A 157 9.53 1.69 6.90
N CYS A 158 10.09 2.33 5.87
CA CYS A 158 11.40 1.99 5.32
C CYS A 158 12.54 2.14 6.33
N HIS A 159 12.47 3.15 7.19
CA HIS A 159 13.54 3.41 8.15
C HIS A 159 13.53 2.44 9.34
N ASN A 160 12.35 1.97 9.73
CA ASN A 160 12.18 1.28 11.01
C ASN A 160 11.92 -0.23 10.89
N LEU A 161 11.40 -0.75 9.77
CA LEU A 161 11.20 -2.19 9.60
C LEU A 161 12.46 -2.87 9.04
N ILE A 162 12.82 -4.02 9.62
CA ILE A 162 14.06 -4.74 9.30
C ILE A 162 13.90 -5.81 8.20
N ASP A 163 12.68 -6.26 7.93
CA ASP A 163 12.37 -7.30 6.93
C ASP A 163 11.78 -6.64 5.68
N ASP A 164 12.60 -6.54 4.64
CA ASP A 164 12.25 -5.91 3.36
C ASP A 164 11.10 -6.63 2.65
N VAL A 165 11.00 -7.96 2.78
CA VAL A 165 9.93 -8.74 2.16
C VAL A 165 8.60 -8.43 2.85
N TYR A 166 8.62 -8.37 4.18
CA TYR A 166 7.46 -7.97 4.96
C TYR A 166 7.07 -6.51 4.72
N LEU A 167 8.04 -5.59 4.65
CA LEU A 167 7.84 -4.19 4.27
C LEU A 167 7.15 -4.05 2.91
N LEU A 168 7.65 -4.75 1.89
CA LEU A 168 7.05 -4.74 0.55
C LEU A 168 5.61 -5.26 0.59
N SER A 169 5.31 -6.29 1.40
CA SER A 169 3.94 -6.79 1.55
C SER A 169 2.97 -5.77 2.19
N ILE A 170 3.47 -4.92 3.11
CA ILE A 170 2.70 -3.79 3.66
C ILE A 170 2.42 -2.78 2.56
N PHE A 171 3.42 -2.45 1.73
CA PHE A 171 3.27 -1.50 0.64
C PHE A 171 2.27 -1.97 -0.40
N GLU A 172 2.34 -3.22 -0.83
CA GLU A 172 1.37 -3.79 -1.76
C GLU A 172 -0.06 -3.73 -1.21
N ARG A 173 -0.27 -4.16 0.05
CA ARG A 173 -1.60 -4.12 0.66
C ARG A 173 -2.11 -2.70 0.82
N TRP A 174 -1.25 -1.79 1.25
CA TRP A 174 -1.64 -0.40 1.46
C TRP A 174 -2.02 0.25 0.13
N TYR A 175 -1.19 0.12 -0.90
CA TYR A 175 -1.49 0.62 -2.24
C TYR A 175 -2.83 0.09 -2.77
N VAL A 176 -3.01 -1.23 -2.79
CA VAL A 176 -4.24 -1.87 -3.30
C VAL A 176 -5.45 -1.39 -2.51
N GLY A 177 -5.35 -1.31 -1.18
CA GLY A 177 -6.41 -0.80 -0.33
C GLY A 177 -6.79 0.65 -0.62
N GLN A 178 -5.81 1.52 -0.88
CA GLN A 178 -6.06 2.93 -1.18
C GLN A 178 -6.86 3.06 -2.47
N LEU A 179 -6.40 2.36 -3.52
CA LEU A 179 -6.98 2.43 -4.84
C LEU A 179 -8.39 1.84 -4.84
N ARG A 180 -8.61 0.77 -4.09
CA ARG A 180 -9.94 0.21 -3.87
C ARG A 180 -10.88 1.19 -3.17
N GLN A 181 -10.45 1.87 -2.10
CA GLN A 181 -11.31 2.85 -1.43
C GLN A 181 -11.69 4.02 -2.34
N VAL A 182 -10.76 4.49 -3.18
CA VAL A 182 -11.06 5.54 -4.16
C VAL A 182 -12.03 5.02 -5.22
N ASP A 183 -11.82 3.81 -5.73
CA ASP A 183 -12.72 3.16 -6.69
C ASP A 183 -14.14 3.00 -6.12
N ASP A 184 -14.26 2.46 -4.90
CA ASP A 184 -15.53 2.30 -4.19
C ASP A 184 -16.22 3.66 -3.97
N TRP A 185 -15.46 4.71 -3.62
CA TRP A 185 -15.99 6.06 -3.43
C TRP A 185 -16.51 6.69 -4.73
N LEU A 186 -15.83 6.44 -5.85
CA LEU A 186 -16.25 6.87 -7.19
C LEU A 186 -17.46 6.07 -7.69
N ALA A 187 -17.51 4.76 -7.42
CA ALA A 187 -18.62 3.90 -7.78
C ALA A 187 -19.93 4.32 -7.09
N GLN A 188 -19.86 4.76 -5.84
CA GLN A 188 -21.01 5.35 -5.12
C GLN A 188 -21.53 6.65 -5.77
N ARG A 189 -20.75 7.26 -6.66
CA ARG A 189 -21.05 8.51 -7.39
C ARG A 189 -21.19 8.26 -8.89
N GLN A 190 -21.55 7.04 -9.30
CA GLN A 190 -21.59 6.69 -10.71
C GLN A 190 -22.51 7.62 -11.53
N GLU A 191 -23.65 8.01 -10.98
CA GLU A 191 -24.67 8.87 -11.61
C GLU A 191 -24.47 10.38 -11.33
N SER A 192 -23.54 10.73 -10.42
CA SER A 192 -23.23 12.11 -10.08
C SER A 192 -22.07 12.64 -10.91
N VAL A 193 -22.09 13.93 -11.25
CA VAL A 193 -20.95 14.61 -11.86
C VAL A 193 -20.01 15.06 -10.75
N LEU A 194 -18.72 14.73 -10.86
CA LEU A 194 -17.71 15.22 -9.92
C LEU A 194 -17.39 16.68 -10.22
N THR A 195 -17.23 17.44 -9.15
CA THR A 195 -16.77 18.82 -9.26
C THR A 195 -15.33 18.89 -9.76
N ALA A 196 -14.95 19.99 -10.41
CA ALA A 196 -13.56 20.23 -10.85
C ALA A 196 -12.56 20.11 -9.68
N HIS A 197 -12.97 20.51 -8.47
CA HIS A 197 -12.17 20.36 -7.26
C HIS A 197 -11.93 18.87 -6.92
N GLN A 198 -12.98 18.04 -6.91
CA GLN A 198 -12.87 16.60 -6.65
C GLN A 198 -11.97 15.89 -7.66
N ILE A 199 -12.10 16.21 -8.94
CA ILE A 199 -11.27 15.62 -10.00
C ILE A 199 -9.80 16.01 -9.85
N LYS A 200 -9.49 17.31 -9.66
CA LYS A 200 -8.12 17.79 -9.43
C LYS A 200 -7.51 17.14 -8.19
N TYR A 201 -8.29 17.03 -7.13
CA TYR A 201 -7.89 16.47 -5.84
C TYR A 201 -7.52 14.98 -5.94
N LEU A 202 -8.45 14.15 -6.44
CA LEU A 202 -8.23 12.71 -6.58
C LEU A 202 -7.14 12.41 -7.60
N SER A 203 -7.07 13.15 -8.71
CA SER A 203 -6.02 12.97 -9.72
C SER A 203 -4.61 13.25 -9.18
N ALA A 204 -4.47 14.20 -8.26
CA ALA A 204 -3.20 14.47 -7.60
C ALA A 204 -2.79 13.32 -6.68
N ILE A 205 -3.71 12.85 -5.84
CA ILE A 205 -3.47 11.74 -4.92
C ILE A 205 -3.12 10.45 -5.68
N VAL A 206 -3.97 10.03 -6.62
CA VAL A 206 -3.82 8.75 -7.35
C VAL A 206 -2.50 8.70 -8.09
N ARG A 207 -2.09 9.80 -8.74
CA ARG A 207 -0.80 9.86 -9.44
C ARG A 207 0.36 9.76 -8.47
N LYS A 208 0.31 10.50 -7.36
CA LYS A 208 1.43 10.55 -6.43
C LYS A 208 1.58 9.24 -5.67
N VAL A 209 0.47 8.64 -5.23
CA VAL A 209 0.44 7.29 -4.66
C VAL A 209 1.00 6.25 -5.64
N PHE A 210 0.65 6.30 -6.94
CA PHE A 210 1.27 5.41 -7.91
C PHE A 210 2.81 5.57 -7.93
N GLN A 211 3.29 6.81 -8.08
CA GLN A 211 4.72 7.10 -8.21
C GLN A 211 5.51 6.72 -6.95
N ASP A 212 4.97 7.02 -5.77
CA ASP A 212 5.67 6.76 -4.51
C ASP A 212 5.80 5.27 -4.24
N PHE A 213 4.76 4.48 -4.50
CA PHE A 213 4.80 3.03 -4.30
C PHE A 213 5.58 2.30 -5.40
N GLU A 214 5.57 2.80 -6.64
CA GLU A 214 6.48 2.34 -7.70
C GLU A 214 7.94 2.53 -7.29
N LEU A 215 8.28 3.68 -6.71
CA LEU A 215 9.63 3.97 -6.21
C LEU A 215 10.05 3.04 -5.05
N GLN A 216 9.09 2.59 -4.23
CA GLN A 216 9.34 1.60 -3.18
C GLN A 216 9.43 0.16 -3.69
N GLY A 217 9.32 -0.08 -5.00
CA GLY A 217 9.49 -1.40 -5.61
C GLY A 217 8.24 -2.26 -5.67
N VAL A 218 7.04 -1.70 -5.46
CA VAL A 218 5.78 -2.42 -5.69
C VAL A 218 5.71 -2.85 -7.15
N ALA A 219 5.43 -4.14 -7.37
CA ALA A 219 5.47 -4.72 -8.72
C ALA A 219 4.41 -4.08 -9.64
N THR A 220 4.76 -3.92 -10.92
CA THR A 220 3.89 -3.30 -11.93
C THR A 220 2.52 -3.96 -12.03
N HIS A 221 2.43 -5.28 -11.91
CA HIS A 221 1.15 -6.01 -11.94
C HIS A 221 0.25 -5.72 -10.71
N VAL A 222 0.84 -5.30 -9.59
CA VAL A 222 0.11 -4.85 -8.39
C VAL A 222 -0.33 -3.38 -8.55
N LEU A 223 0.55 -2.55 -9.14
CA LEU A 223 0.24 -1.15 -9.47
C LEU A 223 -0.90 -1.04 -10.48
N ASP A 224 -0.81 -1.77 -11.60
CA ASP A 224 -1.80 -1.77 -12.69
C ASP A 224 -3.02 -2.66 -12.41
N ASN A 225 -3.49 -2.65 -11.16
CA ASN A 225 -4.67 -3.39 -10.74
C ASN A 225 -5.97 -2.79 -11.33
N VAL A 226 -7.06 -3.54 -11.22
CA VAL A 226 -8.36 -3.16 -11.78
C VAL A 226 -8.90 -1.86 -11.17
N ALA A 227 -8.75 -1.67 -9.86
CA ALA A 227 -9.22 -0.45 -9.18
C ALA A 227 -8.49 0.80 -9.70
N TYR A 228 -7.17 0.73 -9.89
CA TYR A 228 -6.39 1.81 -10.50
C TYR A 228 -6.88 2.16 -11.90
N LYS A 229 -7.10 1.16 -12.75
CA LYS A 229 -7.60 1.36 -14.10
C LYS A 229 -8.99 2.01 -14.10
N ASN A 230 -9.89 1.55 -13.24
CA ASN A 230 -11.24 2.13 -13.08
C ASN A 230 -11.18 3.59 -12.65
N VAL A 231 -10.41 3.89 -11.60
CA VAL A 231 -10.22 5.24 -11.06
C VAL A 231 -9.65 6.18 -12.13
N CYS A 232 -8.57 5.79 -12.80
CA CYS A 232 -7.97 6.59 -13.86
C CYS A 232 -8.93 6.84 -15.02
N HIS A 233 -9.63 5.81 -15.47
CA HIS A 233 -10.62 5.93 -16.54
C HIS A 233 -11.74 6.91 -16.15
N ARG A 234 -12.31 6.76 -14.95
CA ARG A 234 -13.38 7.64 -14.46
C ARG A 234 -12.92 9.10 -14.39
N LEU A 235 -11.78 9.38 -13.76
CA LEU A 235 -11.25 10.74 -13.63
C LEU A 235 -10.92 11.35 -14.99
N GLN A 236 -10.38 10.57 -15.93
CA GLN A 236 -10.07 11.02 -17.28
C GLN A 236 -11.34 11.42 -18.06
N VAL A 237 -12.38 10.58 -18.02
CA VAL A 237 -13.66 10.88 -18.69
C VAL A 237 -14.25 12.17 -18.14
N GLU A 238 -14.28 12.35 -16.83
CA GLU A 238 -14.84 13.55 -16.21
C GLU A 238 -14.02 14.83 -16.48
N GLU A 239 -12.69 14.75 -16.45
CA GLU A 239 -11.83 15.87 -16.83
C GLU A 239 -12.06 16.30 -18.29
N THR A 240 -12.24 15.34 -19.20
CA THR A 240 -12.54 15.66 -20.60
C THR A 240 -13.91 16.33 -20.76
N THR A 241 -14.93 15.85 -20.05
CA THR A 241 -16.28 16.44 -20.06
C THR A 241 -16.27 17.88 -19.55
N LEU A 242 -15.57 18.16 -18.44
CA LEU A 242 -15.42 19.53 -17.90
C LEU A 242 -14.65 20.48 -18.84
N SER A 243 -13.62 19.96 -19.52
CA SER A 243 -12.84 20.74 -20.49
C SER A 243 -13.68 21.11 -21.73
N VAL A 244 -14.55 20.19 -22.17
CA VAL A 244 -15.47 20.45 -23.29
C VAL A 244 -16.56 21.45 -22.91
N SER A 245 -17.19 21.28 -21.74
CA SER A 245 -18.26 22.19 -21.28
C SER A 245 -17.76 23.62 -21.09
N SER A 246 -16.57 23.80 -20.51
CA SER A 246 -15.92 25.12 -20.38
C SER A 246 -15.58 25.75 -21.74
N SER A 247 -15.15 24.95 -22.73
CA SER A 247 -14.87 25.43 -24.09
C SER A 247 -16.12 25.83 -24.89
N LEU A 248 -17.25 25.19 -24.61
CA LEU A 248 -18.54 25.53 -25.22
C LEU A 248 -19.12 26.82 -24.63
N SER A 249 -19.00 27.00 -23.31
CA SER A 249 -19.38 28.24 -22.63
C SER A 249 -18.53 29.44 -23.06
N SER A 250 -17.22 29.25 -23.31
CA SER A 250 -16.36 30.33 -23.81
C SER A 250 -16.59 30.66 -25.29
N ARG A 251 -17.06 29.69 -26.10
CA ARG A 251 -17.49 29.93 -27.49
C ARG A 251 -18.81 30.67 -27.62
N GLN A 252 -19.68 30.67 -26.61
CA GLN A 252 -20.91 31.48 -26.62
C GLN A 252 -20.64 32.96 -26.25
N THR A 253 -19.54 33.26 -25.57
CA THR A 253 -19.19 34.64 -25.15
C THR A 253 -18.16 35.33 -26.04
N SER A 254 -17.62 34.66 -27.07
CA SER A 254 -16.60 35.23 -27.95
C SER A 254 -16.92 35.05 -29.44
N ARG A 255 -17.73 35.98 -29.98
CA ARG A 255 -17.81 36.22 -31.42
C ARG A 255 -16.81 37.32 -31.80
N ALA A 256 -15.51 37.00 -31.74
CA ALA A 256 -14.43 37.74 -32.42
C ALA A 256 -13.20 36.82 -32.59
N PRO A 257 -12.47 36.86 -33.73
CA PRO A 257 -11.43 35.89 -34.02
C PRO A 257 -10.06 36.39 -33.55
N SER A 258 -9.38 35.61 -32.72
CA SER A 258 -7.92 35.70 -32.62
C SER A 258 -7.32 34.38 -32.14
N GLN A 259 -6.36 33.91 -32.92
CA GLN A 259 -5.52 32.74 -32.71
C GLN A 259 -4.85 32.76 -31.33
N SER A 260 -4.86 31.62 -30.62
CA SER A 260 -3.76 31.27 -29.73
C SER A 260 -3.67 29.75 -29.54
N ASN A 261 -2.46 29.24 -29.78
CA ASN A 261 -2.04 27.86 -29.63
C ASN A 261 -1.86 27.52 -28.15
N THR A 262 -2.28 26.33 -27.71
CA THR A 262 -1.55 25.51 -26.71
C THR A 262 -2.02 24.04 -26.72
N PRO A 263 -1.17 23.07 -27.12
CA PRO A 263 -1.46 21.64 -26.95
C PRO A 263 -0.31 20.84 -26.27
N ASP A 264 0.15 21.27 -25.09
CA ASP A 264 1.31 20.63 -24.42
C ASP A 264 1.03 19.90 -23.10
N THR A 265 0.02 20.30 -22.32
CA THR A 265 -0.29 19.58 -21.06
C THR A 265 -0.94 18.21 -21.31
N ARG A 266 -1.74 18.10 -22.37
CA ARG A 266 -2.47 16.88 -22.79
C ARG A 266 -1.52 15.75 -23.20
N ARG A 267 -0.41 16.07 -23.90
CA ARG A 267 0.58 15.08 -24.35
C ARG A 267 1.44 14.53 -23.22
N LYS A 268 1.71 15.32 -22.18
CA LYS A 268 2.52 14.87 -21.04
C LYS A 268 1.79 13.82 -20.19
N TRP A 269 0.47 13.93 -20.06
CA TRP A 269 -0.35 12.93 -19.37
C TRP A 269 -0.57 11.66 -20.20
N MET A 270 -0.84 11.79 -21.51
CA MET A 270 -0.96 10.62 -22.37
C MET A 270 0.34 9.80 -22.40
N LYS A 271 1.52 10.42 -22.33
CA LYS A 271 2.79 9.69 -22.23
C LYS A 271 3.01 8.94 -20.91
N VAL A 272 2.41 9.38 -19.80
CA VAL A 272 2.48 8.62 -18.53
C VAL A 272 1.54 7.42 -18.57
N ILE A 273 0.36 7.58 -19.21
CA ILE A 273 -0.61 6.50 -19.42
C ILE A 273 -0.12 5.50 -20.48
N GLU A 274 0.55 5.97 -21.54
CA GLU A 274 1.10 5.17 -22.64
C GLU A 274 2.47 4.56 -22.31
N GLY A 275 3.24 5.20 -21.41
CA GLY A 275 4.52 4.72 -20.91
C GLY A 275 4.40 3.49 -20.01
N GLY A 276 3.30 3.35 -19.26
CA GLY A 276 3.00 2.13 -18.50
C GLY A 276 2.72 0.90 -19.38
N ILE A 277 2.30 1.11 -20.63
CA ILE A 277 1.93 0.04 -21.56
C ILE A 277 3.09 -0.41 -22.47
N SER A 278 4.26 0.23 -22.39
CA SER A 278 5.33 0.09 -23.39
C SER A 278 6.69 -0.41 -22.86
N SER A 279 6.87 -0.64 -21.55
CA SER A 279 8.19 -0.99 -21.00
C SER A 279 8.55 -2.49 -21.08
N ILE A 280 7.97 -3.24 -22.03
CA ILE A 280 8.47 -4.58 -22.41
C ILE A 280 8.61 -4.64 -23.93
N ALA A 281 9.72 -4.08 -24.43
CA ALA A 281 10.48 -4.62 -25.55
C ALA A 281 11.78 -3.82 -25.70
N GLN A 282 12.91 -4.54 -25.76
CA GLN A 282 14.31 -4.05 -25.88
C GLN A 282 14.95 -3.66 -24.54
N GLY A 283 16.05 -4.23 -24.09
CA GLY A 283 16.88 -5.27 -24.65
C GLY A 283 17.88 -5.78 -23.62
N THR A 284 18.23 -7.04 -23.79
CA THR A 284 19.40 -7.74 -23.27
C THR A 284 20.68 -6.90 -23.37
N GLY A 285 21.48 -6.87 -22.30
CA GLY A 285 22.80 -6.26 -22.31
C GLY A 285 23.62 -6.63 -21.09
N LEU A 286 24.23 -7.82 -21.13
CA LEU A 286 25.25 -8.28 -20.19
C LEU A 286 26.53 -7.41 -20.25
N ARG A 287 27.22 -7.37 -19.09
CA ARG A 287 28.66 -7.10 -18.80
C ARG A 287 29.14 -5.64 -18.61
N PRO A 288 30.31 -5.45 -17.95
CA PRO A 288 30.89 -6.18 -16.81
C PRO A 288 31.42 -5.27 -15.69
N ARG A 289 31.69 -5.91 -14.55
CA ARG A 289 32.53 -5.45 -13.44
C ARG A 289 33.86 -4.86 -13.95
N GLN A 290 34.28 -3.72 -13.42
CA GLN A 290 35.70 -3.32 -13.42
C GLN A 290 36.15 -2.98 -11.99
N SER A 291 37.24 -3.68 -11.62
CA SER A 291 38.30 -3.41 -10.64
C SER A 291 38.04 -2.45 -9.50
#